data_AF-A0AAV9SNH5-F1
#
_entry.id   AF-A0AAV9SNH5-F1
#
_cell.length_a   1.000
_cell.length_b   1.000
_cell.length_c   1.000
_cell.angle_alpha   90.00
_cell.angle_beta   90.00
_cell.angle_gamma   90.00
#
_symmetry.space_group_name_H-M   'P 1'
#
loop_
_entity.id
_entity.type
_entity.pdbx_description
1 polymer ?
#
loop_
_entity_poly.entity_id
_entity_poly.type
_entity_poly.pdbx_seq_one_letter_code
_entity_poly.pdbx_strand_id
1 'polypeptide(L)'
;MEVFLFVMTEGWGRTMWGPNILEFRRRFDTAETKGEGIRRLKNLYFLYLIELRALYKVAPYFERAIVNLYTGNTQEDGETKELLLQIFNEIKGFPMHFDEKSMFAGHKMEAKTLKEEFRLHFKNISRIMDCVGCSKCRLWGKLQIAPLCVLYVRRQRLHATCRSLIPSHNPCVCG
;
A
#
# COMPACT_ATOMS: atom_id res chain seq x y z
N MET A 1 5.49 -3.18 11.67
CA MET A 1 5.16 -1.88 12.31
C MET A 1 5.43 -1.88 13.81
N GLU A 2 5.31 -3.01 14.51
CA GLU A 2 5.61 -3.11 15.96
C GLU A 2 7.10 -2.97 16.34
N VAL A 3 8.02 -2.98 15.36
CA VAL A 3 9.47 -2.94 15.64
C VAL A 3 9.96 -1.54 16.05
N PHE A 4 9.28 -0.48 15.63
CA PHE A 4 9.64 0.90 16.01
C PHE A 4 9.02 1.34 17.33
N LEU A 5 8.41 0.42 18.07
CA LEU A 5 7.77 0.72 19.33
C LEU A 5 8.50 0.00 20.47
N PHE A 6 8.87 0.73 21.51
CA PHE A 6 9.38 0.13 22.75
C PHE A 6 8.20 -0.42 23.56
N VAL A 7 8.40 -1.52 24.29
CA VAL A 7 7.50 -1.92 25.39
C VAL A 7 8.15 -1.43 26.67
N MET A 8 7.74 -0.26 27.16
CA MET A 8 8.12 0.17 28.51
C MET A 8 7.28 -0.62 29.50
N THR A 9 7.89 -1.41 30.38
CA THR A 9 7.24 -1.89 31.61
C THR A 9 7.47 -0.83 32.69
N GLU A 10 6.59 0.17 32.77
CA GLU A 10 6.58 1.00 33.98
C GLU A 10 5.90 0.21 35.09
N GLY A 11 6.70 -0.20 36.10
CA GLY A 11 6.39 -0.56 37.51
C GLY A 11 5.15 -1.38 37.91
N TRP A 12 4.20 -1.62 37.01
CA TRP A 12 2.81 -2.01 37.25
C TRP A 12 2.24 -2.81 36.06
N GLY A 13 3.09 -3.49 35.29
CA GLY A 13 2.67 -4.48 34.29
C GLY A 13 1.90 -3.94 33.06
N ARG A 14 1.84 -2.62 32.83
CA ARG A 14 1.22 -2.05 31.62
C ARG A 14 2.25 -1.92 30.50
N THR A 15 1.92 -2.44 29.32
CA THR A 15 2.73 -2.28 28.10
C THR A 15 2.39 -0.94 27.45
N MET A 16 3.37 -0.04 27.36
CA MET A 16 3.22 1.22 26.63
C MET A 16 3.93 1.16 25.28
N TRP A 17 3.21 1.48 24.21
CA TRP A 17 3.73 1.58 22.86
C TRP A 17 4.19 3.03 22.62
N GLY A 18 5.45 3.24 22.23
CA GLY A 18 5.98 4.58 21.94
C GLY A 18 7.23 4.56 21.05
N PRO A 19 7.65 5.71 20.47
CA PRO A 19 8.73 5.76 19.49
C PRO A 19 10.06 5.20 20.01
N ASN A 20 10.62 4.21 19.32
CA ASN A 20 11.93 3.65 19.60
C ASN A 20 12.99 4.29 18.68
N ILE A 21 13.58 5.39 19.15
CA ILE A 21 14.57 6.16 18.40
C ILE A 21 15.83 5.32 18.09
N LEU A 22 16.21 4.41 19.00
CA LEU A 22 17.39 3.56 18.82
C LEU A 22 17.19 2.54 17.68
N GLU A 23 16.00 1.96 17.57
CA GLU A 23 15.68 1.06 16.45
C GLU A 23 15.53 1.83 15.14
N PHE A 24 14.95 3.04 15.20
CA PHE A 24 14.88 3.92 14.04
C PHE A 24 16.27 4.25 13.49
N ARG A 25 17.21 4.67 14.36
CA ARG A 25 18.59 4.94 13.98
C ARG A 25 19.27 3.70 13.41
N ARG A 26 19.19 2.56 14.08
CA ARG A 26 19.78 1.30 13.57
C ARG A 26 19.29 0.91 12.17
N ARG A 27 18.05 1.25 11.81
CA ARG A 27 17.47 0.88 10.50
C ARG A 27 17.63 1.92 9.40
N PHE A 28 17.80 3.19 9.75
CA PHE A 28 17.76 4.31 8.80
C PHE A 28 18.91 5.29 8.89
N ASP A 29 19.70 5.30 9.98
CA ASP A 29 20.84 6.20 10.13
C ASP A 29 21.95 5.86 9.12
N THR A 30 22.56 6.88 8.54
CA THR A 30 23.60 6.73 7.51
C THR A 30 24.84 6.03 8.02
N ALA A 31 25.24 6.30 9.26
CA ALA A 31 26.44 5.73 9.86
C ALA A 31 26.25 4.24 10.18
N GLU A 32 25.09 3.89 10.73
CA GLU A 32 24.75 2.51 11.12
C GLU A 32 24.52 1.59 9.90
N THR A 33 23.98 2.15 8.81
CA THR A 33 23.52 1.35 7.66
C THR A 33 24.41 1.45 6.42
N LYS A 34 25.56 2.13 6.50
CA LYS A 34 26.46 2.38 5.35
C LYS A 34 25.73 3.03 4.16
N GLY A 35 24.81 3.97 4.46
CA GLY A 35 24.01 4.69 3.46
C GLY A 35 22.73 3.99 2.97
N GLU A 36 22.50 2.73 3.34
CA GLU A 36 21.29 1.98 2.94
C GLU A 36 20.00 2.54 3.54
N GLY A 37 20.07 3.13 4.73
CA GLY A 37 18.94 3.75 5.41
C GLY A 37 18.30 4.87 4.58
N ILE A 38 19.12 5.76 4.03
CA ILE A 38 18.66 6.84 3.13
C ILE A 38 18.06 6.26 1.85
N ARG A 39 18.64 5.18 1.30
CA ARG A 39 18.08 4.52 0.12
C ARG A 39 16.69 3.94 0.40
N ARG A 40 16.51 3.30 1.56
CA ARG A 40 15.20 2.80 2.01
C ARG A 40 14.18 3.93 2.19
N LEU A 41 14.59 5.07 2.74
CA LEU A 41 13.73 6.25 2.87
C LEU A 41 13.31 6.81 1.50
N LYS A 42 14.26 6.92 0.55
CA LYS A 42 13.93 7.33 -0.83
C LYS A 42 12.94 6.38 -1.49
N ASN A 43 13.12 5.06 -1.30
CA ASN A 43 12.18 4.05 -1.80
C ASN A 43 10.79 4.18 -1.15
N LEU A 44 10.73 4.54 0.14
CA LEU A 44 9.47 4.80 0.84
C LEU A 44 8.74 6.03 0.27
N TYR A 45 9.47 7.12 0.02
CA TYR A 45 8.90 8.30 -0.65
C TYR A 45 8.44 7.98 -2.08
N PHE A 46 9.21 7.17 -2.81
CA PHE A 46 8.82 6.71 -4.14
C PHE A 46 7.52 5.91 -4.10
N LEU A 47 7.37 4.99 -3.13
CA LEU A 47 6.14 4.23 -2.92
C LEU A 47 4.95 5.15 -2.61
N TYR A 48 5.15 6.13 -1.71
CA TYR A 48 4.13 7.12 -1.38
C TYR A 48 3.62 7.88 -2.61
N LEU A 49 4.52 8.33 -3.49
CA LEU A 49 4.14 9.03 -4.73
C LEU A 49 3.36 8.11 -5.70
N ILE A 50 3.73 6.83 -5.77
CA ILE A 50 3.00 5.83 -6.55
C ILE A 50 1.58 5.62 -6.01
N GLU A 51 1.41 5.47 -4.70
CA GLU A 51 0.10 5.33 -4.06
C GLU A 51 -0.77 6.59 -4.24
N LEU A 52 -0.17 7.77 -4.09
CA LEU A 52 -0.84 9.05 -4.31
C LEU A 52 -1.34 9.15 -5.77
N ARG A 53 -0.56 8.67 -6.73
CA ARG A 53 -0.99 8.58 -8.14
C ARG A 53 -2.14 7.59 -8.35
N ALA A 54 -2.16 6.48 -7.60
CA ALA A 54 -3.27 5.51 -7.64
C ALA A 54 -4.57 6.15 -7.19
N LEU A 55 -4.51 6.91 -6.09
CA LEU A 55 -5.64 7.65 -5.54
C LEU A 55 -6.13 8.71 -6.52
N TYR A 56 -5.21 9.47 -7.13
CA TYR A 56 -5.56 10.43 -8.18
C TYR A 56 -6.31 9.76 -9.35
N LYS A 57 -5.86 8.57 -9.79
CA LYS A 57 -6.50 7.84 -10.90
C LYS A 57 -7.86 7.25 -10.55
N VAL A 58 -8.09 6.88 -9.28
CA VAL A 58 -9.37 6.31 -8.85
C VAL A 58 -10.40 7.38 -8.47
N ALA A 59 -9.98 8.61 -8.17
CA ALA A 59 -10.88 9.70 -7.80
C ALA A 59 -12.13 9.86 -8.72
N PRO A 60 -12.01 9.84 -10.07
CA PRO A 60 -13.17 9.97 -10.95
C PRO A 60 -14.16 8.79 -10.86
N TYR A 61 -13.74 7.64 -10.31
CA TYR A 61 -14.65 6.51 -10.05
C TYR A 61 -15.65 6.87 -8.95
N PHE A 62 -15.15 7.45 -7.85
CA PHE A 62 -15.91 7.76 -6.63
C PHE A 62 -16.70 9.07 -6.72
N GLU A 63 -16.29 9.99 -7.60
CA GLU A 63 -17.06 11.22 -7.92
C GLU A 63 -18.42 10.91 -8.57
N ARG A 64 -18.61 9.72 -9.11
CA ARG A 64 -19.88 9.34 -9.73
C ARG A 64 -20.95 9.15 -8.67
N ALA A 65 -22.09 9.81 -8.85
CA ALA A 65 -23.24 9.73 -7.95
C ALA A 65 -23.68 8.28 -7.65
N ILE A 66 -23.56 7.37 -8.63
CA ILE A 66 -23.94 5.95 -8.50
C ILE A 66 -23.06 5.13 -7.54
N VAL A 67 -21.87 5.61 -7.16
CA VAL A 67 -20.94 4.87 -6.29
C VAL A 67 -21.19 5.28 -4.85
N ASN A 68 -21.66 4.35 -4.02
CA ASN A 68 -21.93 4.57 -2.60
C ASN A 68 -21.05 3.68 -1.71
N LEU A 69 -20.74 4.18 -0.50
CA LEU A 69 -19.95 3.48 0.50
C LEU A 69 -20.88 2.75 1.48
N TYR A 70 -21.63 1.76 0.99
CA TYR A 70 -22.72 1.16 1.76
C TYR A 70 -22.25 0.38 3.00
N THR A 71 -22.66 0.84 4.18
CA THR A 71 -22.48 0.13 5.46
C THR A 71 -23.80 -0.26 6.12
N GLY A 72 -24.92 0.28 5.63
CA GLY A 72 -26.25 0.12 6.21
C GLY A 72 -26.74 1.36 6.96
N ASN A 73 -25.85 2.33 7.24
CA ASN A 73 -26.21 3.65 7.77
C ASN A 73 -26.07 4.71 6.69
N THR A 74 -27.19 5.14 6.10
CA THR A 74 -27.20 6.07 4.97
C THR A 74 -26.64 7.45 5.28
N GLN A 75 -26.73 7.90 6.54
CA GLN A 75 -26.19 9.19 6.96
C GLN A 75 -24.66 9.14 7.01
N GLU A 76 -24.10 8.17 7.73
CA GLU A 76 -22.65 7.97 7.83
C GLU A 76 -22.01 7.68 6.46
N ASP A 77 -22.70 6.90 5.61
CA ASP A 77 -22.23 6.61 4.25
C ASP A 77 -22.10 7.88 3.40
N GLY A 78 -23.04 8.83 3.57
CA GLY A 78 -23.04 10.13 2.90
C GLY A 78 -21.89 11.03 3.39
N GLU A 79 -21.76 11.18 4.71
CA GLU A 79 -20.70 11.96 5.35
C GLU A 79 -19.30 11.41 4.99
N THR A 80 -19.13 10.09 5.03
CA THR A 80 -17.88 9.43 4.65
C THR A 80 -17.55 9.66 3.18
N LYS A 81 -18.55 9.62 2.29
CA LYS A 81 -18.34 9.89 0.87
C LYS A 81 -17.90 11.34 0.65
N GLU A 82 -18.47 12.30 1.37
CA GLU A 82 -18.06 13.69 1.27
C GLU A 82 -16.60 13.90 1.72
N LEU A 83 -16.22 13.35 2.88
CA LEU A 83 -14.83 13.38 3.38
C LEU A 83 -13.85 12.75 2.38
N LEU A 84 -14.23 11.63 1.76
CA LEU A 84 -13.42 10.98 0.74
C LEU A 84 -13.21 11.88 -0.49
N LEU A 85 -14.25 12.59 -0.93
CA LEU A 85 -14.16 13.53 -2.05
C LEU A 85 -13.28 14.75 -1.73
N GLN A 86 -13.32 15.23 -0.48
CA GLN A 86 -12.41 16.30 -0.01
C GLN A 86 -10.94 15.85 -0.11
N ILE A 87 -10.62 14.64 0.36
CA ILE A 87 -9.28 14.06 0.22
C ILE A 87 -8.85 13.99 -1.26
N PHE A 88 -9.75 13.56 -2.16
CA PHE A 88 -9.43 13.52 -3.59
C PHE A 88 -9.18 14.90 -4.19
N ASN A 89 -9.87 15.94 -3.72
CA ASN A 89 -9.62 17.31 -4.17
C ASN A 89 -8.24 17.81 -3.73
N GLU A 90 -7.81 17.53 -2.50
CA GLU A 90 -6.45 17.83 -2.02
C GLU A 90 -5.38 17.11 -2.87
N ILE A 91 -5.60 15.83 -3.17
CA ILE A 91 -4.68 15.04 -4.00
C ILE A 91 -4.56 15.61 -5.42
N LYS A 92 -5.65 16.16 -5.98
CA LYS A 92 -5.63 16.81 -7.30
C LYS A 92 -4.85 18.14 -7.29
N GLY A 93 -4.86 18.86 -6.17
CA GLY A 93 -4.10 20.09 -5.98
C GLY A 93 -2.59 19.87 -5.83
N PHE A 94 -2.17 18.64 -5.51
CA PHE A 94 -0.76 18.31 -5.35
C PHE A 94 -0.02 18.30 -6.71
N PRO A 95 1.06 19.09 -6.89
CA PRO A 95 1.86 19.12 -8.11
C PRO A 95 2.65 17.82 -8.23
N MET A 96 2.02 16.80 -8.80
CA MET A 96 2.60 15.47 -8.85
C MET A 96 3.76 15.41 -9.85
N HIS A 97 4.99 15.35 -9.34
CA HIS A 97 6.24 15.31 -10.12
C HIS A 97 6.53 13.95 -10.79
N PHE A 98 5.54 13.06 -10.90
CA PHE A 98 5.74 11.72 -11.44
C PHE A 98 5.30 11.64 -12.91
N ASP A 99 6.26 11.70 -13.83
CA ASP A 99 5.99 11.48 -15.25
C ASP A 99 5.85 9.98 -15.55
N GLU A 100 4.61 9.50 -15.68
CA GLU A 100 4.31 8.12 -16.06
C GLU A 100 4.91 7.72 -17.41
N LYS A 101 5.14 8.69 -18.30
CA LYS A 101 5.81 8.46 -19.56
C LYS A 101 7.28 8.14 -19.38
N SER A 102 7.89 8.40 -18.23
CA SER A 102 9.26 7.96 -17.95
C SER A 102 9.34 6.51 -17.45
N MET A 103 8.32 6.05 -16.68
CA MET A 103 8.29 4.68 -16.15
C MET A 103 7.67 3.66 -17.14
N PHE A 104 6.71 4.08 -17.97
CA PHE A 104 6.07 3.26 -19.01
C PHE A 104 6.31 3.82 -20.42
N ALA A 105 7.47 4.47 -20.61
CA ALA A 105 7.90 5.14 -21.84
C ALA A 105 7.94 4.26 -23.10
N GLY A 106 8.02 2.93 -22.92
CA GLY A 106 8.28 1.98 -23.98
C GLY A 106 7.14 1.85 -25.00
N HIS A 107 7.45 1.21 -26.12
CA HIS A 107 6.45 0.86 -27.15
C HIS A 107 5.26 0.13 -26.50
N LYS A 108 4.04 0.28 -27.06
CA LYS A 108 2.78 -0.30 -26.50
C LYS A 108 2.89 -1.77 -26.06
N MET A 109 3.79 -2.54 -26.66
CA MET A 109 4.07 -3.93 -26.32
C MET A 109 4.96 -4.07 -25.08
N GLU A 110 6.06 -3.33 -24.98
CA GLU A 110 6.96 -3.32 -23.81
C GLU A 110 6.22 -2.88 -22.55
N ALA A 111 5.44 -1.80 -22.64
CA ALA A 111 4.62 -1.31 -21.52
C ALA A 111 3.53 -2.33 -21.10
N LYS A 112 3.09 -3.21 -22.01
CA LYS A 112 2.13 -4.28 -21.71
C LYS A 112 2.81 -5.47 -21.04
N THR A 113 3.98 -5.88 -21.52
CA THR A 113 4.79 -6.94 -20.92
C THR A 113 5.22 -6.56 -19.51
N LEU A 114 5.76 -5.36 -19.32
CA LEU A 114 6.20 -4.86 -18.02
C LEU A 114 5.05 -4.85 -16.99
N LYS A 115 3.85 -4.43 -17.40
CA LYS A 115 2.66 -4.48 -16.51
C LYS A 115 2.29 -5.90 -16.10
N GLU A 116 2.40 -6.86 -17.01
CA GLU A 116 2.09 -8.26 -16.71
C GLU A 116 3.14 -8.89 -15.78
N GLU A 117 4.42 -8.55 -15.97
CA GLU A 117 5.50 -8.94 -15.05
C GLU A 117 5.27 -8.37 -13.64
N PHE A 118 4.99 -7.08 -13.51
CA PHE A 118 4.63 -6.48 -12.21
C PHE A 118 3.45 -7.21 -11.56
N ARG A 119 2.38 -7.50 -12.33
CA ARG A 119 1.21 -8.24 -11.85
C ARG A 119 1.58 -9.63 -11.33
N LEU A 120 2.43 -10.36 -12.06
CA LEU A 120 2.91 -11.69 -11.67
C LEU A 120 3.77 -11.63 -10.41
N HIS A 121 4.67 -10.65 -10.31
CA HIS A 121 5.48 -10.43 -9.11
C HIS A 121 4.61 -10.15 -7.89
N PHE A 122 3.61 -9.27 -7.97
CA PHE A 122 2.71 -9.01 -6.85
C PHE A 122 1.91 -10.25 -6.43
N LYS A 123 1.46 -11.08 -7.38
CA LYS A 123 0.81 -12.36 -7.07
C LYS A 123 1.75 -13.31 -6.34
N ASN A 124 3.02 -13.38 -6.75
CA ASN A 124 4.02 -14.22 -6.10
C ASN A 124 4.36 -13.71 -4.69
N ILE A 125 4.52 -12.40 -4.51
CA ILE A 125 4.73 -11.81 -3.17
C ILE A 125 3.54 -12.10 -2.27
N SER A 126 2.30 -11.98 -2.78
CA SER A 126 1.10 -12.33 -2.01
C SER A 126 1.08 -13.79 -1.55
N ARG A 127 1.60 -14.73 -2.37
CA ARG A 127 1.73 -16.15 -1.97
C ARG A 127 2.79 -16.33 -0.89
N ILE A 128 3.91 -15.60 -0.97
CA ILE A 128 4.94 -15.60 0.07
C ILE A 128 4.36 -15.09 1.40
N MET A 129 3.52 -14.05 1.35
CA MET A 129 2.86 -13.52 2.54
C MET A 129 1.96 -14.55 3.23
N ASP A 130 1.40 -15.51 2.51
CA ASP A 130 0.60 -16.60 3.10
C ASP A 130 1.44 -17.59 3.93
N CYS A 131 2.76 -17.69 3.71
CA CYS A 131 3.67 -18.47 4.55
C CYS A 131 4.12 -17.70 5.82
N VAL A 132 3.77 -16.43 6.00
CA VAL A 132 4.21 -15.65 7.19
C VAL A 132 3.40 -16.07 8.42
N GLY A 133 4.06 -16.65 9.43
CA GLY A 133 3.42 -17.16 10.66
C GLY A 133 2.83 -16.08 11.60
N CYS A 134 3.33 -14.84 11.51
CA CYS A 134 2.78 -13.71 12.26
C CYS A 134 1.48 -13.20 11.58
N SER A 135 0.32 -13.38 12.23
CA SER A 135 -0.99 -12.99 11.69
C SER A 135 -1.10 -11.49 11.37
N LYS A 136 -0.61 -10.63 12.27
CA LYS A 136 -0.57 -9.17 12.04
C LYS A 136 0.31 -8.83 10.84
N CYS A 137 1.49 -9.45 10.74
CA CYS A 137 2.44 -9.22 9.65
C CYS A 137 1.87 -9.68 8.30
N ARG A 138 1.19 -10.84 8.29
CA ARG A 138 0.47 -11.35 7.12
C ARG A 138 -0.61 -10.39 6.66
N LEU A 139 -1.45 -9.91 7.59
CA LEU A 139 -2.52 -8.95 7.30
C LEU A 139 -1.95 -7.67 6.67
N TRP A 140 -0.99 -7.02 7.33
CA TRP A 140 -0.42 -5.76 6.86
C TRP A 140 0.34 -5.91 5.56
N GLY A 141 1.10 -7.00 5.36
CA GLY A 141 1.82 -7.19 4.11
C GLY A 141 0.88 -7.45 2.93
N LYS A 142 -0.23 -8.18 3.11
CA LYS A 142 -1.24 -8.30 2.05
C LYS A 142 -1.96 -6.98 1.77
N LEU A 143 -2.30 -6.24 2.81
CA LEU A 143 -2.97 -4.95 2.68
C LEU A 143 -2.11 -3.94 1.92
N GLN A 144 -0.79 -3.87 2.20
CA GLN A 144 0.13 -2.94 1.54
C GLN A 144 0.38 -3.27 0.04
N ILE A 145 0.19 -4.53 -0.37
CA ILE A 145 0.38 -4.95 -1.77
C ILE A 145 -0.87 -4.67 -2.62
N ALA A 146 -2.05 -4.60 -2.00
CA ALA A 146 -3.32 -4.47 -2.72
C ALA A 146 -3.47 -3.15 -3.51
N PRO A 147 -3.12 -1.96 -2.96
CA PRO A 147 -3.19 -0.69 -3.71
C PRO A 147 -2.29 -0.68 -4.95
N LEU A 148 -1.11 -1.30 -4.87
CA LEU A 148 -0.21 -1.42 -6.02
C LEU A 148 -0.86 -2.21 -7.14
N CYS A 149 -1.60 -3.27 -6.84
CA CYS A 149 -2.33 -4.04 -7.85
C CYS A 149 -3.32 -3.18 -8.67
N VAL A 150 -3.97 -2.20 -8.03
CA VAL A 150 -4.93 -1.29 -8.68
C VAL A 150 -4.27 -0.42 -9.76
N LEU A 151 -2.99 -0.04 -9.59
CA LEU A 151 -2.25 0.77 -10.57
C LEU A 151 -1.91 0.02 -11.86
N TYR A 152 -1.52 -1.25 -11.73
CA TYR A 152 -0.98 -2.04 -12.85
C TYR A 152 -2.07 -2.87 -13.56
N VAL A 153 -3.22 -3.09 -12.93
CA VAL A 153 -4.33 -3.86 -13.51
C VAL A 153 -5.30 -2.93 -14.26
N ARG A 154 -5.61 -3.27 -15.52
CA ARG A 154 -6.61 -2.53 -16.31
C ARG A 154 -7.97 -2.48 -15.60
N ARG A 155 -8.66 -1.35 -15.73
CA ARG A 155 -10.01 -1.05 -15.19
C ARG A 155 -11.02 -2.21 -15.35
N GLN A 156 -10.95 -2.98 -16.45
CA GLN A 156 -11.87 -4.10 -16.73
C GLN A 156 -11.51 -5.43 -16.04
N ARG A 157 -10.31 -5.59 -15.44
CA ARG A 157 -9.88 -6.82 -14.75
C ARG A 157 -9.54 -6.62 -13.26
N LEU A 158 -9.85 -5.44 -12.73
CA LEU A 158 -9.57 -5.08 -11.33
C LEU A 158 -10.14 -6.11 -10.34
N HIS A 159 -11.41 -6.47 -10.54
CA HIS A 159 -12.17 -7.28 -9.59
C HIS A 159 -11.67 -8.74 -9.48
N ALA A 160 -11.27 -9.36 -10.59
CA ALA A 160 -10.78 -10.74 -10.60
C ALA A 160 -9.32 -10.86 -10.11
N THR A 161 -8.48 -9.87 -10.41
CA THR A 161 -7.04 -9.91 -10.07
C THR A 161 -6.79 -9.48 -8.63
N CYS A 162 -7.42 -8.41 -8.15
CA CYS A 162 -7.25 -7.95 -6.77
C CYS A 162 -7.87 -8.90 -5.75
N ARG A 163 -8.96 -9.62 -6.10
CA ARG A 163 -9.58 -10.62 -5.22
C ARG A 163 -8.63 -11.75 -4.81
N SER A 164 -7.66 -12.08 -5.65
CA SER A 164 -6.63 -13.08 -5.34
C SER A 164 -5.57 -12.63 -4.30
N LEU A 165 -5.58 -11.35 -3.90
CA LEU A 165 -4.72 -10.79 -2.86
C LEU A 165 -5.39 -10.81 -1.47
N ILE A 166 -6.66 -11.20 -1.40
CA ILE A 166 -7.39 -11.35 -0.13
C ILE A 166 -6.73 -12.49 0.68
N PRO A 167 -6.61 -12.37 2.02
CA PRO A 167 -6.11 -13.46 2.86
C PRO A 167 -6.93 -14.73 2.63
N SER A 168 -6.28 -15.81 2.20
CA SER A 168 -6.92 -17.13 2.12
C SER A 168 -6.54 -17.91 3.38
N HIS A 169 -7.47 -18.75 3.85
CA HIS A 169 -7.26 -19.59 5.03
C HIS A 169 -6.47 -20.87 4.74
N ASN A 170 -6.00 -21.06 3.51
CA ASN A 170 -5.37 -22.33 3.12
C ASN A 170 -3.94 -22.42 3.66
N PRO A 171 -3.55 -23.56 4.27
CA PRO A 171 -2.19 -23.79 4.70
C PRO A 171 -1.27 -23.79 3.48
N CYS A 172 -0.18 -23.01 3.56
CA CYS A 172 0.84 -23.04 2.52
C CYS A 172 1.67 -24.30 2.63
N VAL A 173 1.74 -25.06 1.54
CA VAL A 173 2.83 -26.02 1.32
C VAL A 173 4.00 -25.21 0.78
N CYS A 174 4.84 -24.70 1.69
CA CYS A 174 6.14 -24.12 1.34
C CYS A 174 7.08 -25.32 1.12
N GLY A 175 7.33 -25.66 -0.16
CA GLY A 175 8.25 -26.73 -0.58
C GLY A 175 9.70 -26.28 -0.60
#